data_AF-A0A0S7Y3S2-F1
#
_entry.id   AF-A0A0S7Y3S2-F1
#
_cell.length_a   1.000
_cell.length_b   1.000
_cell.length_c   1.000
_cell.angle_alpha   90.00
_cell.angle_beta   90.00
_cell.angle_gamma   90.00
#
_symmetry.space_group_name_H-M   'P 1'
#
loop_
_entity.id
_entity.type
_entity.pdbx_description
1 polymer ?
#
loop_
_entity_poly.entity_id
_entity_poly.type
_entity_poly.pdbx_seq_one_letter_code
_entity_poly.pdbx_strand_id
1 'polypeptide(L)' 'MPKSAKCPECGAKVTIDEYIEEGEMVFCEECGVGLKVTSLRPIRLEVEEEEKTNEGIEDTY' A
#
# COMPACT_ATOMS: atom_id res chain seq x y z
N MET A 1 13.96 13.84 -9.85
CA MET A 1 13.53 14.29 -8.51
C MET A 1 12.96 13.06 -7.83
N PRO A 2 13.49 12.64 -6.66
CA PRO A 2 12.99 11.46 -5.98
C PRO A 2 11.52 11.68 -5.61
N LYS A 3 10.70 10.72 -5.99
CA LYS A 3 9.28 10.68 -5.65
C LYS A 3 9.17 10.22 -4.19
N SER A 4 8.31 10.83 -3.40
CA SER A 4 8.10 10.37 -2.01
C SER A 4 6.64 10.53 -1.62
N ALA A 5 6.14 9.55 -0.87
CA ALA A 5 4.78 9.53 -0.35
C ALA A 5 4.80 9.20 1.15
N LYS A 6 3.69 9.45 1.84
CA LYS A 6 3.52 8.99 3.21
C LYS A 6 2.90 7.60 3.19
N CYS A 7 3.42 6.71 4.03
CA CYS A 7 2.82 5.41 4.28
C CYS A 7 1.43 5.62 4.89
N PRO A 8 0.35 5.04 4.32
CA PRO A 8 -0.99 5.15 4.89
C PRO A 8 -1.14 4.39 6.22
N GLU A 9 -0.31 3.38 6.51
CA GLU A 9 -0.38 2.58 7.75
C GLU A 9 0.30 3.26 8.94
N CYS A 10 1.54 3.71 8.75
CA CYS A 10 2.36 4.24 9.84
C CYS A 10 2.66 5.75 9.74
N GLY A 11 2.32 6.39 8.61
CA GLY A 11 2.59 7.80 8.36
C GLY A 11 4.05 8.14 8.01
N ALA A 12 4.94 7.14 7.95
CA ALA A 12 6.35 7.31 7.61
C ALA A 12 6.55 7.81 6.17
N LYS A 13 7.70 8.44 5.90
CA LYS A 13 8.05 8.90 4.55
C LYS A 13 8.65 7.74 3.75
N VAL A 14 7.94 7.28 2.72
CA VAL A 14 8.40 6.25 1.79
C VAL A 14 9.04 6.92 0.58
N THR A 15 10.29 6.56 0.29
CA THR A 15 10.99 7.01 -0.92
C THR A 15 10.67 6.06 -2.06
N ILE A 16 10.28 6.62 -3.19
CA ILE A 16 9.82 5.85 -4.34
C ILE A 16 10.72 6.19 -5.52
N ASP A 17 11.13 5.15 -6.24
CA ASP A 17 12.00 5.28 -7.40
C ASP A 17 11.32 6.11 -8.52
N GLU A 18 12.13 6.74 -9.37
CA GLU A 18 11.62 7.48 -10.52
C GLU A 18 11.06 6.58 -11.61
N TYR A 19 11.59 5.35 -11.71
CA TYR A 19 11.17 4.31 -12.66
C TYR A 19 9.93 3.55 -12.21
N ILE A 20 9.41 3.82 -11.01
CA ILE A 20 8.19 3.18 -10.51
C ILE A 20 7.00 3.41 -11.46
N GLU A 21 6.20 2.39 -11.66
CA GLU A 21 4.97 2.46 -12.45
C GLU A 21 3.71 2.30 -11.58
N GLU A 22 2.58 2.76 -12.10
CA GLU A 22 1.29 2.52 -11.47
C GLU A 22 0.96 1.01 -11.54
N GLY A 23 0.54 0.44 -10.42
CA GLY A 23 0.31 -0.99 -10.24
C GLY A 23 1.50 -1.74 -9.63
N GLU A 24 2.68 -1.11 -9.53
CA GLU A 24 3.83 -1.73 -8.86
C GLU A 24 3.71 -1.73 -7.33
N MET A 25 4.44 -2.64 -6.69
CA MET A 25 4.48 -2.83 -5.24
C MET A 25 5.78 -2.27 -4.66
N VAL A 26 5.64 -1.45 -3.62
CA VAL A 26 6.75 -0.91 -2.82
C VAL A 26 6.59 -1.35 -1.37
N PHE A 27 7.69 -1.63 -0.69
CA PHE A 27 7.67 -1.98 0.73
C PHE A 27 8.04 -0.78 1.58
N CYS A 28 7.30 -0.56 2.66
CA CYS A 28 7.68 0.45 3.63
C CYS A 28 8.80 -0.09 4.53
N GLU A 29 9.97 0.53 4.53
CA GLU A 29 11.10 0.12 5.39
C GLU A 29 10.83 0.32 6.90
N GLU A 30 9.85 1.13 7.28
CA GLU A 30 9.53 1.42 8.68
C GLU A 30 8.55 0.42 9.30
N CYS A 31 7.53 -0.01 8.55
CA CYS A 31 6.52 -0.95 9.05
C CYS A 31 6.55 -2.33 8.37
N GLY A 32 7.28 -2.47 7.25
CA GLY A 32 7.40 -3.72 6.51
C GLY A 32 6.19 -4.08 5.64
N VAL A 33 5.14 -3.25 5.58
CA VAL A 33 3.95 -3.52 4.79
C VAL A 33 4.20 -3.32 3.30
N GLY A 34 3.58 -4.16 2.47
CA GLY A 34 3.50 -3.99 1.02
C GLY A 34 2.45 -2.95 0.67
N LEU A 35 2.87 -1.94 -0.11
CA LEU A 35 2.04 -0.85 -0.58
C LEU A 35 2.01 -0.87 -2.10
N LYS A 36 0.82 -0.87 -2.68
CA LYS A 36 0.62 -0.78 -4.12
C LYS A 36 0.53 0.68 -4.56
N VAL A 37 1.24 1.02 -5.62
CA VAL A 37 1.20 2.36 -6.22
C VAL A 37 -0.05 2.47 -7.09
N THR A 38 -1.04 3.23 -6.65
CA THR A 38 -2.31 3.40 -7.39
C THR A 38 -2.38 4.70 -8.18
N SER A 39 -1.44 5.62 -7.95
CA SER A 39 -1.31 6.83 -8.75
C SER A 39 0.09 7.41 -8.67
N LEU A 40 0.55 8.07 -9.73
CA LEU A 40 1.87 8.73 -9.79
C LEU A 40 1.81 10.27 -9.72
N ARG A 41 0.63 10.88 -9.84
CA ARG A 41 0.47 12.36 -9.88
C ARG A 41 -0.88 12.81 -9.27
N PRO A 42 -0.95 13.12 -7.95
CA PRO A 42 0.07 12.93 -6.92
C PRO A 42 0.24 11.45 -6.57
N ILE A 43 1.36 11.09 -5.95
CA ILE A 43 1.58 9.70 -5.59
C ILE A 43 0.58 9.24 -4.55
N ARG A 44 -0.08 8.11 -4.82
CA ARG A 44 -0.94 7.41 -3.88
C ARG A 44 -0.45 5.98 -3.70
N LEU A 45 -0.46 5.56 -2.44
CA LEU A 45 -0.12 4.22 -2.00
C LEU A 45 -1.37 3.65 -1.32
N GLU A 46 -1.73 2.44 -1.66
CA GLU A 46 -2.77 1.66 -0.98
C GLU A 46 -2.14 0.40 -0.42
N VAL A 47 -2.52 0.03 0.80
CA VAL A 47 -2.20 -1.28 1.34
C VAL A 47 -3.05 -2.28 0.59
N GLU A 48 -2.46 -3.36 0.10
CA GLU A 48 -3.29 -4.49 -0.31
C GLU A 48 -3.95 -5.03 0.95
N GLU A 49 -5.20 -4.65 1.18
CA GLU A 49 -6.08 -5.36 2.11
C GLU A 49 -6.17 -6.78 1.55
N GLU A 50 -5.44 -7.73 2.16
CA GLU A 50 -5.79 -9.14 2.01
C GLU A 50 -7.29 -9.21 2.27
N GLU A 51 -8.07 -9.62 1.26
CA GLU A 51 -9.52 -9.69 1.33
C GLU A 51 -9.91 -10.42 2.63
N LYS A 52 -10.20 -9.65 3.69
CA LYS A 52 -10.88 -10.17 4.85
C LYS A 52 -12.30 -10.36 4.38
N THR A 53 -12.55 -11.49 3.73
CA THR A 53 -13.87 -12.09 3.60
C THR A 53 -14.38 -12.30 5.01
N ASN A 54 -14.93 -11.24 5.56
CA ASN A 54 -15.66 -11.22 6.80
C ASN A 54 -17.07 -11.71 6.47
N GLU A 55 -17.16 -12.94 5.98
CA GLU A 55 -18.39 -13.72 6.03
C GLU A 55 -18.09 -14.87 6.97
N GLY A 56 -18.19 -14.57 8.27
CA GLY A 56 -18.43 -15.60 9.26
C GLY A 56 -19.62 -16.41 8.77
N ILE A 57 -19.35 -17.64 8.34
CA ILE A 57 -20.39 -18.62 8.15
C ILE A 57 -21.01 -18.78 9.55
N GLU A 58 -22.18 -18.17 9.75
CA GLU A 58 -23.01 -18.45 10.92
C GLU A 58 -23.28 -19.95 10.92
N ASP A 59 -22.72 -20.66 11.90
CA ASP A 59 -23.05 -22.03 12.23
C ASP A 59 -24.57 -22.11 12.52
N THR A 60 -25.39 -22.32 11.49
CA THR A 60 -26.78 -22.75 11.67
C THR A 60 -26.77 -24.23 12.01
N TYR A 61 -26.99 -24.48 13.30
CA TYR A 61 -27.18 -25.78 13.96
C TYR A 61 -28.27 -26.64 13.30
#